data_AF-A0A958RCB1-F1
#
_entry.id   AF-A0A958RCB1-F1
#
_cell.length_a   1.000
_cell.length_b   1.000
_cell.length_c   1.000
_cell.angle_alpha   90.00
_cell.angle_beta   90.00
_cell.angle_gamma   90.00
#
_symmetry.space_group_name_H-M   'P 1'
#
loop_
_entity.id
_entity.type
_entity.pdbx_description
1 polymer ?
#
loop_
_entity_poly.entity_id
_entity_poly.type
_entity_poly.pdbx_seq_one_letter_code
_entity_poly.pdbx_strand_id
1 'polypeptide(L)'
;MMKQTFVLLALCLAAACDLTGQALNGTCGTTIEDQMQYTERLMDNLARAESGQVSERGAVQYVPVHFHIVGDASGNGKHKENQILDQLCDMNEAYAPMDIRFFLSPHPTYGLFDYTINNDNVYVGQSNTFLMANRRHTGALNIFIVNQAFTGNNVLAYYSPGNDWVVSRK
;
A
#
# COMPACT_ATOMS: atom_id res chain seq x y z
N MET A 1 -28.07 -21.22 -44.55
CA MET A 1 -27.83 -19.81 -44.17
C MET A 1 -28.41 -19.43 -42.80
N MET A 2 -29.63 -19.86 -42.41
CA MET A 2 -30.22 -19.55 -41.08
C MET A 2 -29.48 -20.07 -39.83
N LYS A 3 -28.71 -21.18 -39.92
CA LYS A 3 -27.99 -21.73 -38.76
C LYS A 3 -26.74 -20.92 -38.38
N GLN A 4 -26.08 -20.29 -39.34
CA GLN A 4 -24.88 -19.48 -39.09
C GLN A 4 -25.25 -18.11 -38.49
N THR A 5 -26.38 -17.54 -38.89
CA THR A 5 -26.91 -16.30 -38.29
C THR A 5 -27.37 -16.50 -36.84
N PHE A 6 -27.93 -17.66 -36.49
CA PHE A 6 -28.29 -17.96 -35.09
C PHE A 6 -27.07 -18.11 -34.18
N VAL A 7 -25.98 -18.69 -34.67
CA VAL A 7 -24.73 -18.85 -33.91
C VAL A 7 -24.03 -17.50 -33.71
N LEU A 8 -24.00 -16.64 -34.73
CA LEU A 8 -23.48 -15.27 -34.60
C LEU A 8 -24.30 -14.41 -33.63
N LEU A 9 -25.62 -14.55 -33.64
CA LEU A 9 -26.50 -13.79 -32.72
C LEU A 9 -26.32 -14.25 -31.26
N ALA A 10 -26.09 -15.55 -31.03
CA ALA A 10 -25.79 -16.09 -29.71
C ALA A 10 -24.40 -15.68 -29.20
N LEU A 11 -23.39 -15.59 -30.09
CA LEU A 11 -22.04 -15.15 -29.73
C LEU A 11 -22.02 -13.64 -29.37
N CYS A 12 -22.84 -12.82 -30.05
CA CYS A 12 -23.00 -11.41 -29.71
C CYS A 12 -23.75 -11.19 -28.38
N LEU A 13 -24.69 -12.07 -28.01
CA LEU A 13 -25.38 -11.99 -26.72
C LEU A 13 -24.47 -12.41 -25.54
N ALA A 14 -23.55 -13.34 -25.76
CA ALA A 14 -22.56 -13.74 -24.74
C ALA A 14 -21.46 -12.69 -24.51
N ALA A 15 -21.19 -11.83 -25.50
CA ALA A 15 -20.27 -10.69 -25.37
C ALA A 15 -20.90 -9.47 -24.67
N ALA A 16 -22.23 -9.47 -24.49
CA ALA A 16 -22.97 -8.43 -23.78
C ALA A 16 -23.17 -8.73 -22.28
N CYS A 17 -22.69 -9.87 -21.79
CA CYS A 17 -22.56 -10.11 -20.36
C CYS A 17 -21.33 -9.37 -19.88
N ASP A 18 -21.59 -8.16 -19.38
CA ASP A 18 -20.63 -7.18 -18.90
C ASP A 18 -19.42 -7.77 -18.17
N LEU A 19 -18.24 -7.34 -18.61
CA LEU A 19 -17.09 -7.16 -17.75
C LEU A 19 -17.54 -6.26 -16.57
N THR A 20 -18.04 -6.85 -15.51
CA THR A 20 -18.06 -6.18 -14.21
C THR A 20 -16.61 -6.08 -13.77
N GLY A 21 -15.97 -4.94 -14.10
CA GLY A 21 -14.72 -4.56 -13.45
C GLY A 21 -14.92 -4.68 -11.94
N GLN A 22 -13.98 -5.35 -11.27
CA GLN A 22 -14.07 -5.60 -9.84
C GLN A 22 -14.42 -4.30 -9.12
N ALA A 23 -15.56 -4.26 -8.43
CA ALA A 23 -15.93 -3.11 -7.64
C ALA A 23 -14.81 -2.88 -6.62
N LEU A 24 -14.07 -1.78 -6.77
CA LEU A 24 -13.04 -1.38 -5.83
C LEU A 24 -13.72 -1.19 -4.46
N ASN A 25 -13.48 -2.13 -3.55
CA ASN A 25 -14.01 -2.07 -2.21
C ASN A 25 -13.14 -1.13 -1.38
N GLY A 26 -13.27 0.17 -1.60
CA GLY A 26 -12.47 1.18 -0.92
C GLY A 26 -11.87 2.24 -1.85
N THR A 27 -11.37 3.32 -1.23
CA THR A 27 -10.68 4.41 -1.92
C THR A 27 -9.22 4.50 -1.48
N CYS A 28 -8.34 4.92 -2.40
CA CYS A 28 -6.99 5.35 -2.03
C CYS A 28 -7.09 6.65 -1.24
N GLY A 29 -6.42 6.73 -0.09
CA GLY A 29 -6.41 7.91 0.75
C GLY A 29 -5.27 8.89 0.45
N THR A 30 -4.34 8.54 -0.45
CA THR A 30 -3.29 9.47 -0.91
C THR A 30 -3.92 10.48 -1.85
N THR A 31 -4.07 11.73 -1.39
CA THR A 31 -4.82 12.74 -2.14
C THR A 31 -4.01 13.30 -3.32
N ILE A 32 -4.64 14.13 -4.15
CA ILE A 32 -3.93 14.86 -5.22
C ILE A 32 -2.93 15.83 -4.59
N GLU A 33 -3.31 16.49 -3.50
CA GLU A 33 -2.42 17.40 -2.76
C GLU A 33 -1.19 16.67 -2.22
N ASP A 34 -1.36 15.43 -1.71
CA ASP A 34 -0.23 14.59 -1.30
C ASP A 34 0.67 14.25 -2.50
N GLN A 35 0.09 13.89 -3.64
CA GLN A 35 0.82 13.56 -4.86
C GLN A 35 1.65 14.74 -5.38
N MET A 36 1.08 15.95 -5.34
CA MET A 36 1.75 17.17 -5.76
C MET A 36 3.05 17.43 -4.98
N GLN A 37 3.18 16.94 -3.74
CA GLN A 37 4.40 17.11 -2.93
C GLN A 37 5.62 16.38 -3.51
N TYR A 38 5.41 15.39 -4.38
CA TYR A 38 6.49 14.62 -5.00
C TYR A 38 6.42 14.57 -6.53
N THR A 39 5.45 15.25 -7.15
CA THR A 39 5.32 15.33 -8.61
C THR A 39 6.56 15.95 -9.26
N GLU A 40 7.10 17.04 -8.72
CA GLU A 40 8.31 17.68 -9.27
C GLU A 40 9.49 16.70 -9.31
N ARG A 41 9.75 16.03 -8.18
CA ARG A 41 10.78 14.98 -8.09
C ARG A 41 10.54 13.83 -9.07
N LEU A 42 9.28 13.44 -9.28
CA LEU A 42 8.94 12.40 -10.27
C LEU A 42 9.27 12.87 -11.69
N MET A 43 8.88 14.09 -12.05
CA MET A 43 9.16 14.67 -13.38
C MET A 43 10.67 14.79 -13.63
N ASP A 44 11.43 15.22 -12.61
CA ASP A 44 12.89 15.28 -12.70
C ASP A 44 13.52 13.89 -12.91
N ASN A 45 13.04 12.88 -12.18
CA ASN A 45 13.51 11.51 -12.34
C ASN A 45 13.19 10.94 -13.72
N LEU A 46 12.01 11.24 -14.27
CA LEU A 46 11.62 10.87 -15.63
C LEU A 46 12.52 11.54 -16.67
N ALA A 47 12.73 12.86 -16.57
CA ALA A 47 13.60 13.59 -17.49
C ALA A 47 15.05 13.06 -17.47
N ARG A 48 15.56 12.69 -16.30
CA ARG A 48 16.87 12.06 -16.14
C ARG A 48 16.92 10.66 -16.75
N ALA A 49 15.84 9.89 -16.66
CA ALA A 49 15.74 8.58 -17.30
C ALA A 49 15.70 8.69 -18.82
N GLU A 50 14.88 9.59 -19.36
CA GLU A 50 14.74 9.84 -20.81
C GLU A 50 16.03 10.39 -21.44
N SER A 51 16.77 11.24 -20.72
CA SER A 51 18.06 11.76 -21.17
C SER A 51 19.22 10.76 -21.06
N GLY A 52 18.95 9.52 -20.63
CA GLY A 52 19.97 8.48 -20.48
C GLY A 52 20.95 8.70 -19.32
N GLN A 53 20.65 9.63 -18.41
CA GLN A 53 21.44 9.89 -17.21
C GLN A 53 21.18 8.87 -16.09
N VAL A 54 20.16 8.03 -16.26
CA VAL A 54 19.86 6.91 -15.37
C VAL A 54 20.13 5.63 -16.14
N SER A 55 20.98 4.77 -15.59
CA SER A 55 21.14 3.39 -16.05
C SER A 55 20.24 2.47 -15.24
N GLU A 56 19.65 1.48 -15.90
CA GLU A 56 19.09 0.34 -15.17
C GLU A 56 20.17 -0.26 -14.27
N ARG A 57 19.80 -0.54 -13.01
CA ARG A 57 20.75 -1.09 -12.03
C ARG A 57 21.06 -2.57 -12.30
N GLY A 58 20.33 -3.21 -13.23
CA GLY A 58 20.52 -4.61 -13.65
C GLY A 58 20.38 -5.63 -12.52
N ALA A 59 19.80 -5.22 -11.39
CA ALA A 59 19.72 -6.02 -10.17
C ALA A 59 18.44 -5.71 -9.42
N VAL A 60 17.96 -6.73 -8.70
CA VAL A 60 16.81 -6.64 -7.82
C VAL A 60 17.06 -5.63 -6.70
N GLN A 61 16.18 -4.63 -6.60
CA GLN A 61 16.16 -3.65 -5.54
C GLN A 61 15.42 -4.21 -4.32
N TYR A 62 16.15 -4.36 -3.22
CA TYR A 62 15.57 -4.80 -1.95
C TYR A 62 15.10 -3.59 -1.14
N VAL A 63 13.85 -3.64 -0.68
CA VAL A 63 13.20 -2.57 0.10
C VAL A 63 12.87 -3.11 1.50
N PRO A 64 13.55 -2.63 2.55
CA PRO A 64 13.22 -3.00 3.92
C PRO A 64 11.85 -2.45 4.32
N VAL A 65 11.03 -3.27 4.98
CA VAL A 65 9.70 -2.91 5.49
C VAL A 65 9.63 -3.21 6.98
N HIS A 66 9.04 -2.31 7.75
CA HIS A 66 8.75 -2.53 9.16
C HIS A 66 7.28 -2.23 9.44
N PHE A 67 6.58 -3.21 10.02
CA PHE A 67 5.15 -3.13 10.29
C PHE A 67 4.88 -2.77 11.75
N HIS A 68 4.05 -1.75 11.95
CA HIS A 68 3.52 -1.36 13.26
C HIS A 68 2.07 -1.83 13.37
N ILE A 69 1.82 -2.80 14.25
CA ILE A 69 0.52 -3.41 14.46
C ILE A 69 -0.20 -2.67 15.60
N VAL A 70 -1.06 -1.73 15.22
CA VAL A 70 -1.70 -0.80 16.14
C VAL A 70 -2.95 -1.45 16.75
N GLY A 71 -3.07 -1.32 18.08
CA GLY A 71 -4.27 -1.70 18.81
C GLY A 71 -4.99 -0.46 19.35
N ASP A 72 -6.23 -0.65 19.82
CA ASP A 72 -6.95 0.36 20.58
C ASP A 72 -6.22 0.71 21.90
N ALA A 73 -6.72 1.68 22.67
CA ALA A 73 -6.12 2.09 23.93
C ALA A 73 -5.98 0.96 24.97
N SER A 74 -6.76 -0.13 24.84
CA SER A 74 -6.68 -1.32 25.68
C SER A 74 -5.77 -2.40 25.10
N GLY A 75 -5.20 -2.16 23.90
CA GLY A 75 -4.35 -3.08 23.16
C GLY A 75 -5.09 -4.15 22.35
N ASN A 76 -6.41 -4.07 22.23
CA ASN A 76 -7.19 -5.00 21.44
C ASN A 76 -7.22 -4.61 19.96
N GLY A 77 -7.76 -5.51 19.13
CA GLY A 77 -8.08 -5.21 17.74
C GLY A 77 -6.90 -5.17 16.78
N LYS A 78 -5.71 -5.57 17.25
CA LYS A 78 -4.52 -5.77 16.42
C LYS A 78 -4.77 -6.78 15.31
N HIS A 79 -4.17 -6.55 14.15
CA HIS A 79 -4.27 -7.46 13.02
C HIS A 79 -3.38 -8.71 13.22
N LYS A 80 -3.65 -9.77 12.46
CA LYS A 80 -2.92 -11.03 12.59
C LYS A 80 -1.66 -11.02 11.72
N GLU A 81 -0.55 -11.52 12.26
CA GLU A 81 0.73 -11.60 11.53
C GLU A 81 0.62 -12.33 10.20
N ASN A 82 -0.12 -13.44 10.16
CA ASN A 82 -0.23 -14.23 8.94
C ASN A 82 -0.85 -13.41 7.79
N GLN A 83 -1.85 -12.57 8.06
CA GLN A 83 -2.45 -11.71 7.05
C GLN A 83 -1.50 -10.58 6.61
N ILE A 84 -0.64 -10.10 7.50
CA ILE A 84 0.39 -9.10 7.18
C ILE A 84 1.48 -9.73 6.30
N LEU A 85 1.85 -10.97 6.58
CA LEU A 85 2.79 -11.74 5.78
C LEU A 85 2.22 -12.06 4.40
N ASP A 86 0.94 -12.40 4.31
CA ASP A 86 0.23 -12.56 3.03
C ASP A 86 0.30 -11.25 2.23
N GLN A 87 0.05 -10.10 2.87
CA GLN A 87 0.18 -8.79 2.22
C GLN A 87 1.61 -8.49 1.74
N LEU A 88 2.64 -8.92 2.48
CA LEU A 88 4.03 -8.79 2.05
C LEU A 88 4.34 -9.68 0.83
N CYS A 89 3.73 -10.88 0.75
CA CYS A 89 3.81 -11.74 -0.42
C CYS A 89 3.13 -11.07 -1.63
N ASP A 90 1.93 -10.52 -1.45
CA ASP A 90 1.19 -9.82 -2.50
C ASP A 90 1.98 -8.61 -3.03
N MET A 91 2.62 -7.84 -2.13
CA MET A 91 3.51 -6.74 -2.52
C MET A 91 4.71 -7.26 -3.34
N ASN A 92 5.31 -8.37 -2.94
CA ASN A 92 6.43 -8.97 -3.69
C ASN A 92 6.01 -9.50 -5.06
N GLU A 93 4.80 -10.07 -5.19
CA GLU A 93 4.27 -10.54 -6.46
C GLU A 93 3.95 -9.37 -7.39
N ALA A 94 3.24 -8.36 -6.89
CA ALA A 94 2.85 -7.19 -7.67
C ALA A 94 4.06 -6.38 -8.19
N TYR A 95 5.15 -6.34 -7.43
CA TYR A 95 6.33 -5.54 -7.77
C TYR A 95 7.49 -6.36 -8.38
N ALA A 96 7.34 -7.67 -8.52
CA ALA A 96 8.35 -8.53 -9.15
C ALA A 96 8.73 -8.11 -10.59
N PRO A 97 7.79 -7.66 -11.46
CA PRO A 97 8.14 -7.20 -12.81
C PRO A 97 8.99 -5.92 -12.85
N MET A 98 9.07 -5.20 -11.73
CA MET A 98 9.89 -3.99 -11.57
C MET A 98 11.20 -4.28 -10.84
N ASP A 99 11.56 -5.56 -10.67
CA ASP A 99 12.74 -6.00 -9.92
C ASP A 99 12.80 -5.43 -8.50
N ILE A 100 11.65 -5.21 -7.85
CA ILE A 100 11.57 -4.78 -6.45
C ILE A 100 11.18 -5.97 -5.57
N ARG A 101 11.90 -6.15 -4.46
CA ARG A 101 11.59 -7.16 -3.45
C ARG A 101 11.51 -6.52 -2.07
N PHE A 102 10.40 -6.73 -1.39
CA PHE A 102 10.18 -6.28 -0.02
C PHE A 102 10.59 -7.36 0.96
N PHE A 103 11.22 -6.97 2.07
CA PHE A 103 11.59 -7.89 3.15
C PHE A 103 11.37 -7.24 4.51
N LEU A 104 11.13 -8.07 5.54
CA LEU A 104 10.98 -7.58 6.90
C LEU A 104 12.32 -7.13 7.47
N SER A 105 12.38 -5.87 7.91
CA SER A 105 13.51 -5.31 8.63
C SER A 105 13.19 -5.23 10.13
N PRO A 106 13.92 -5.96 10.99
CA PRO A 106 13.67 -5.89 12.43
C PRO A 106 14.12 -4.54 12.98
N HIS A 107 13.25 -3.89 13.75
CA HIS A 107 13.59 -2.68 14.48
C HIS A 107 14.50 -3.04 15.68
N PRO A 108 15.59 -2.28 15.94
CA PRO A 108 16.50 -2.56 17.06
C PRO A 108 15.82 -2.67 18.43
N THR A 109 14.79 -1.85 18.65
CA THR A 109 14.00 -1.80 19.89
C THR A 109 12.70 -2.60 19.87
N TYR A 110 12.01 -2.71 18.73
CA TYR A 110 10.61 -3.20 18.68
C TYR A 110 10.48 -4.57 18.02
N GLY A 111 11.60 -5.18 17.61
CA GLY A 111 11.61 -6.52 17.03
C GLY A 111 11.15 -6.55 15.57
N LEU A 112 10.68 -7.70 15.12
CA LEU A 112 10.28 -7.91 13.73
C LEU A 112 8.98 -7.18 13.36
N PHE A 113 8.02 -7.19 14.29
CA PHE A 113 6.75 -6.48 14.23
C PHE A 113 6.60 -5.63 15.49
N ASP A 114 6.19 -4.37 15.34
CA ASP A 114 5.96 -3.48 16.49
C ASP A 114 4.51 -3.64 17.00
N TYR A 115 4.36 -4.24 18.18
CA TYR A 115 3.08 -4.41 18.88
C TYR A 115 2.78 -3.31 19.91
N THR A 116 3.70 -2.38 20.11
CA THR A 116 3.73 -1.54 21.31
C THR A 116 2.80 -0.34 21.24
N ILE A 117 2.18 -0.09 20.07
CA ILE A 117 1.25 1.02 19.87
C ILE A 117 -0.18 0.59 20.23
N ASN A 118 -0.65 1.05 21.39
CA ASN A 118 -2.01 0.86 21.89
C ASN A 118 -2.62 2.25 22.15
N ASN A 119 -3.26 2.83 21.14
CA ASN A 119 -3.69 4.21 21.18
C ASN A 119 -4.81 4.51 20.17
N ASP A 120 -5.99 4.92 20.64
CA ASP A 120 -7.15 5.19 19.77
C ASP A 120 -6.90 6.28 18.72
N ASN A 121 -6.09 7.30 19.08
CA ASN A 121 -5.72 8.38 18.17
C ASN A 121 -4.78 7.90 17.04
N VAL A 122 -4.18 6.71 17.16
CA VAL A 122 -3.46 6.05 16.05
C VAL A 122 -4.33 4.97 15.41
N TYR A 123 -5.15 4.27 16.17
CA TYR A 123 -5.95 3.13 15.70
C TYR A 123 -7.08 3.50 14.73
N VAL A 124 -7.64 4.72 14.80
CA VAL A 124 -8.78 5.14 13.97
C VAL A 124 -8.55 6.45 13.18
N GLY A 125 -7.79 7.40 13.71
CA GLY A 125 -7.67 8.74 13.10
C GLY A 125 -6.26 9.23 12.77
N GLN A 126 -5.23 8.53 13.25
CA GLN A 126 -3.81 8.88 13.08
C GLN A 126 -3.46 10.34 13.45
N SER A 127 -4.16 10.92 14.44
CA SER A 127 -3.90 12.28 14.94
C SER A 127 -2.71 12.36 15.90
N ASN A 128 -2.26 11.23 16.47
CA ASN A 128 -1.07 11.17 17.30
C ASN A 128 0.19 10.83 16.48
N THR A 129 0.55 11.71 15.55
CA THR A 129 1.71 11.56 14.66
C THR A 129 3.04 11.57 15.42
N PHE A 130 3.12 12.23 16.58
CA PHE A 130 4.31 12.21 17.43
C PHE A 130 4.62 10.79 17.94
N LEU A 131 3.61 10.05 18.41
CA LEU A 131 3.79 8.66 18.81
C LEU A 131 4.26 7.82 17.61
N MET A 132 3.62 7.96 16.46
CA MET A 132 4.00 7.23 15.24
C MET A 132 5.46 7.54 14.83
N ALA A 133 5.87 8.81 14.87
CA ALA A 133 7.22 9.24 14.54
C ALA A 133 8.29 8.63 15.47
N ASN A 134 8.02 8.57 16.77
CA ASN A 134 8.95 7.96 17.75
C ASN A 134 9.07 6.43 17.61
N ARG A 135 8.17 5.78 16.87
CA ARG A 135 8.19 4.34 16.64
C ARG A 135 8.85 3.94 15.33
N ARG A 136 9.11 4.89 14.43
CA ARG A 136 9.66 4.60 13.09
C ARG A 136 10.98 3.85 13.15
N HIS A 137 11.12 2.85 12.28
CA HIS A 137 12.39 2.29 11.87
C HIS A 137 13.05 3.21 10.83
N THR A 138 14.17 3.84 11.21
CA THR A 138 15.00 4.58 10.26
C THR A 138 15.59 3.63 9.22
N GLY A 139 15.42 3.94 7.93
CA GLY A 139 15.93 3.11 6.84
C GLY A 139 15.03 1.96 6.41
N ALA A 140 13.78 1.90 6.90
CA ALA A 140 12.76 0.99 6.40
C ALA A 140 11.48 1.75 6.01
N LEU A 141 10.70 1.18 5.09
CA LEU A 141 9.34 1.60 4.83
C LEU A 141 8.48 1.26 6.06
N ASN A 142 8.00 2.30 6.74
CA ASN A 142 7.18 2.15 7.93
C ASN A 142 5.71 2.03 7.53
N ILE A 143 5.06 0.93 7.90
CA ILE A 143 3.65 0.67 7.58
C ILE A 143 2.87 0.49 8.89
N PHE A 144 1.96 1.43 9.17
CA PHE A 144 1.08 1.36 10.33
C PHE A 144 -0.23 0.69 9.95
N ILE A 145 -0.52 -0.45 10.58
CA ILE A 145 -1.74 -1.21 10.37
C ILE A 145 -2.74 -0.83 11.45
N VAL A 146 -3.84 -0.22 11.03
CA VAL A 146 -4.84 0.44 11.89
C VAL A 146 -6.23 -0.13 11.62
N ASN A 147 -7.23 0.25 12.43
CA ASN A 147 -8.61 -0.16 12.20
C ASN A 147 -9.26 0.63 11.06
N GLN A 148 -8.99 1.93 11.03
CA GLN A 148 -9.51 2.87 10.04
C GLN A 148 -8.37 3.82 9.68
N ALA A 149 -8.14 3.99 8.38
CA ALA A 149 -7.16 4.92 7.84
C ALA A 149 -7.88 6.22 7.50
N PHE A 150 -7.47 7.34 8.10
CA PHE A 150 -8.10 8.67 8.00
C PHE A 150 -9.60 8.71 8.36
N THR A 151 -10.15 9.90 8.59
CA THR A 151 -11.55 10.11 9.02
C THR A 151 -12.58 9.97 7.87
N GLY A 152 -12.26 9.17 6.85
CA GLY A 152 -13.13 8.91 5.70
C GLY A 152 -13.62 7.48 5.72
N ASN A 153 -14.94 7.29 5.72
CA ASN A 153 -15.51 5.96 5.54
C ASN A 153 -14.99 5.38 4.22
N ASN A 154 -14.32 4.24 4.28
CA ASN A 154 -13.86 3.43 3.15
C ASN A 154 -12.45 3.72 2.57
N VAL A 155 -11.61 4.55 3.20
CA VAL A 155 -10.20 4.67 2.79
C VAL A 155 -9.43 3.39 3.14
N LEU A 156 -8.70 2.83 2.18
CA LEU A 156 -7.92 1.58 2.35
C LEU A 156 -6.53 1.82 2.93
N ALA A 157 -5.81 2.76 2.33
CA ALA A 157 -4.48 3.13 2.76
C ALA A 157 -4.13 4.50 2.21
N TYR A 158 -3.18 5.17 2.85
CA TYR A 158 -2.58 6.38 2.34
C TYR A 158 -1.09 6.42 2.65
N TYR A 159 -0.34 7.08 1.78
CA TYR A 159 1.04 7.48 2.02
C TYR A 159 1.03 8.91 2.57
N SER A 160 1.82 9.17 3.62
CA SER A 160 2.01 10.52 4.17
C SER A 160 3.37 11.06 3.72
N PRO A 161 3.46 11.95 2.72
CA PRO A 161 4.75 12.35 2.19
C PRO A 161 5.60 13.14 3.19
N GLY A 162 4.99 14.02 3.99
CA GLY A 162 5.70 14.79 5.01
C GLY A 162 6.26 13.96 6.17
N ASN A 163 5.67 12.78 6.45
CA ASN A 163 6.14 11.91 7.53
C ASN A 163 6.89 10.66 7.02
N ASP A 164 6.79 10.36 5.73
CA ASP A 164 7.42 9.21 5.06
C ASP A 164 7.05 7.86 5.73
N TRP A 165 5.74 7.59 5.74
CA TRP A 165 5.16 6.31 6.15
C TRP A 165 3.87 6.02 5.38
N VAL A 166 3.44 4.76 5.45
CA VAL A 166 2.13 4.31 4.96
C VAL A 166 1.24 3.98 6.15
N VAL A 167 -0.03 4.34 6.05
CA VAL A 167 -1.08 3.88 6.96
C VAL A 167 -2.05 3.03 6.16
N SER A 168 -2.31 1.82 6.64
CA SER A 168 -3.20 0.86 5.99
C SER A 168 -4.22 0.36 6.99
N ARG A 169 -5.49 0.31 6.58
CA ARG A 169 -6.50 -0.37 7.36
C ARG A 169 -6.33 -1.88 7.22
N LYS A 170 -6.67 -2.60 8.28
CA LYS A 170 -6.82 -4.06 8.25
C LYS A 170 -8.08 -4.54 7.53
#